data_AF-A0AA92U363-F1
#
_entry.id   AF-A0AA92U363-F1
#
_cell.length_a   1.000
_cell.length_b   1.000
_cell.length_c   1.000
_cell.angle_alpha   90.00
_cell.angle_beta   90.00
_cell.angle_gamma   90.00
#
_symmetry.space_group_name_H-M   'P 1'
#
loop_
_entity.id
_entity.type
_entity.pdbx_description
1 polymer ?
#
loop_
_entity_poly.entity_id
_entity_poly.type
_entity_poly.pdbx_seq_one_letter_code
_entity_poly.pdbx_strand_id
1 'polypeptide(L)'
;MADRGYRGRPQRGERADRQINAGHSRGLDAALSDTEAKIRKLKTERIYAFNKDGKEIAHSQTGKAHSTQLPFGYNYKDAIITHNHPNRGIGDTIAGRVGTILSGADIFTTIAHNASEIRAVTKNYTYSLKRPSKGWGLSESDAWDVFGKKNSQWRRTLQQKQTEYLSKSGIRNRINEKVLALNRKRSSFTKGGKVPSASEVSSYNREANEIQKRVTEANDRGNVGAQYQVMKEYAKKYGWNLTRKRTS
;
A
#
# COMPACT_ATOMS: atom_id res chain seq x y z
N MET A 1 44.36 -7.67 -24.76
CA MET A 1 43.41 -8.42 -23.91
C MET A 1 42.38 -7.43 -23.40
N ALA A 2 41.10 -7.60 -23.74
CA ALA A 2 40.07 -6.68 -23.31
C ALA A 2 39.77 -6.89 -21.83
N ASP A 3 39.98 -5.82 -21.05
CA ASP A 3 39.60 -5.71 -19.64
C ASP A 3 38.10 -6.00 -19.52
N ARG A 4 37.77 -7.19 -19.01
CA ARG A 4 36.40 -7.57 -18.67
C ARG A 4 36.03 -6.78 -17.43
N GLY A 5 35.61 -5.53 -17.65
CA GLY A 5 35.17 -4.62 -16.60
C GLY A 5 34.27 -5.33 -15.61
N TYR A 6 34.80 -5.51 -14.40
CA TYR A 6 34.09 -6.07 -13.27
C TYR A 6 32.96 -5.10 -12.91
N ARG A 7 31.81 -5.23 -13.58
CA ARG A 7 30.59 -4.53 -13.21
C ARG A 7 30.17 -5.09 -11.86
N GLY A 8 30.58 -4.39 -10.81
CA GLY A 8 30.30 -4.72 -9.42
C GLY A 8 28.84 -5.11 -9.23
N ARG A 9 28.59 -5.99 -8.27
CA ARG A 9 27.25 -6.48 -7.92
C ARG A 9 26.32 -5.27 -7.75
N PRO A 10 25.20 -5.18 -8.50
CA PRO A 10 24.32 -4.02 -8.43
C PRO A 10 23.84 -3.80 -7.00
N GLN A 11 23.85 -2.54 -6.56
CA GLN A 11 23.39 -2.20 -5.21
C GLN A 11 21.92 -2.60 -5.05
N ARG A 12 21.48 -2.79 -3.80
CA ARG A 12 20.11 -3.26 -3.51
C ARG A 12 19.03 -2.35 -4.13
N GLY A 13 19.28 -1.04 -4.20
CA GLY A 13 18.41 -0.06 -4.87
C GLY A 13 18.34 -0.31 -6.38
N GLU A 14 19.49 -0.39 -7.05
CA GLU A 14 19.58 -0.64 -8.49
C GLU A 14 18.89 -1.95 -8.91
N ARG A 15 18.97 -3.00 -8.09
CA ARG A 15 18.26 -4.27 -8.34
C ARG A 15 16.74 -4.08 -8.30
N ALA A 16 16.24 -3.32 -7.33
CA ALA A 16 14.81 -3.06 -7.18
C ALA A 16 14.29 -2.19 -8.33
N ASP A 17 15.06 -1.18 -8.76
CA ASP A 17 14.72 -0.36 -9.93
C ASP A 17 14.69 -1.19 -11.21
N ARG A 18 15.72 -2.01 -11.46
CA ARG A 18 15.73 -2.93 -12.61
C ARG A 18 14.55 -3.91 -12.59
N GLN A 19 14.14 -4.38 -11.42
CA GLN A 19 13.02 -5.30 -11.30
C GLN A 19 11.68 -4.61 -11.60
N ILE A 20 11.44 -3.43 -11.02
CA ILE A 20 10.16 -2.73 -11.20
C ILE A 20 10.02 -2.17 -12.63
N ASN A 21 11.14 -1.84 -13.28
CA ASN A 21 11.17 -1.28 -14.63
C ASN A 21 11.50 -2.33 -15.70
N ALA A 22 11.53 -3.62 -15.34
CA ALA A 22 11.80 -4.69 -16.30
C ALA A 22 10.80 -4.62 -17.47
N GLY A 23 11.35 -4.57 -18.69
CA GLY A 23 10.59 -4.47 -19.94
C GLY A 23 10.31 -3.04 -20.43
N HIS A 24 10.72 -2.01 -19.70
CA HIS A 24 10.50 -0.62 -20.09
C HIS A 24 11.56 -0.08 -21.03
N SER A 25 11.17 0.89 -21.85
CA SER A 25 12.11 1.75 -22.55
C SER A 25 12.75 2.74 -21.59
N ARG A 26 13.94 3.26 -21.94
CA ARG A 26 14.59 4.34 -21.15
C ARG A 26 13.73 5.60 -21.06
N GLY A 27 13.00 5.93 -22.14
CA GLY A 27 12.09 7.07 -22.18
C GLY A 27 10.94 6.92 -21.19
N LEU A 28 10.32 5.73 -21.14
CA LEU A 28 9.29 5.42 -20.16
C LEU A 28 9.82 5.49 -18.72
N ASP A 29 11.01 4.94 -18.47
CA ASP A 29 11.61 4.99 -17.13
C ASP A 29 11.88 6.42 -16.64
N ALA A 30 12.36 7.30 -17.53
CA ALA A 30 12.56 8.71 -17.21
C ALA A 30 11.22 9.42 -16.91
N ALA A 31 10.23 9.27 -17.80
CA ALA A 31 8.91 9.85 -17.63
C ALA A 31 8.22 9.40 -16.32
N LEU A 32 8.30 8.10 -16.00
CA LEU A 32 7.80 7.56 -14.75
C LEU A 32 8.58 8.12 -13.56
N SER A 33 9.90 8.15 -13.60
CA SER A 33 10.71 8.66 -12.48
C SER A 33 10.36 10.11 -12.14
N ASP A 34 10.30 10.99 -13.14
CA ASP A 34 10.00 12.41 -12.97
C ASP A 34 8.58 12.62 -12.44
N THR A 35 7.62 11.90 -13.04
CA THR A 35 6.21 11.98 -12.64
C THR A 35 6.01 11.44 -11.23
N GLU A 36 6.56 10.28 -10.90
CA GLU A 36 6.48 9.67 -9.57
C GLU A 36 7.10 10.58 -8.50
N ALA A 37 8.24 11.23 -8.80
CA ALA A 37 8.87 12.18 -7.89
C ALA A 37 7.99 13.41 -7.61
N LYS A 38 7.28 13.91 -8.63
CA LYS A 38 6.31 15.01 -8.52
C LYS A 38 5.10 14.60 -7.68
N ILE A 39 4.41 13.53 -8.06
CA ILE A 39 3.14 13.16 -7.42
C ILE A 39 3.32 12.66 -5.99
N ARG A 40 4.48 12.09 -5.63
CA ARG A 40 4.79 11.62 -4.28
C ARG A 40 4.66 12.69 -3.20
N LYS A 41 4.91 13.95 -3.56
CA LYS A 41 4.88 15.10 -2.64
C LYS A 41 3.48 15.71 -2.48
N LEU A 42 2.52 15.30 -3.31
CA LEU A 42 1.18 15.88 -3.31
C LEU A 42 0.34 15.34 -2.14
N LYS A 43 -0.52 16.21 -1.59
CA LYS A 43 -1.49 15.86 -0.53
C LYS A 43 -2.78 15.23 -1.08
N THR A 44 -3.02 15.40 -2.39
CA THR A 44 -4.13 14.79 -3.13
C THR A 44 -3.60 13.79 -4.13
N GLU A 45 -4.43 12.83 -4.50
CA GLU A 45 -4.11 11.88 -5.56
C GLU A 45 -4.07 12.57 -6.94
N ARG A 46 -3.17 12.09 -7.78
CA ARG A 46 -3.03 12.40 -9.21
C ARG A 46 -2.69 11.11 -9.93
N ILE A 47 -3.29 10.92 -11.10
CA ILE A 47 -3.05 9.76 -11.96
C ILE A 47 -2.57 10.22 -13.33
N TYR A 48 -1.59 9.51 -13.85
CA TYR A 48 -0.98 9.71 -15.15
C TYR A 48 -1.00 8.37 -15.90
N ALA A 49 -1.18 8.44 -17.22
CA ALA A 49 -1.08 7.30 -18.11
C ALA A 49 -0.04 7.59 -19.20
N PHE A 50 0.84 6.62 -19.44
CA PHE A 50 1.89 6.69 -20.45
C PHE A 50 1.74 5.53 -21.43
N ASN A 51 2.18 5.72 -22.67
CA ASN A 51 2.41 4.61 -23.58
C ASN A 51 3.77 3.93 -23.28
N LYS A 52 4.09 2.84 -23.98
CA LYS A 52 5.34 2.07 -23.80
C LYS A 52 6.64 2.86 -24.07
N ASP A 53 6.55 3.96 -24.81
CA ASP A 53 7.70 4.80 -25.19
C ASP A 53 7.91 5.95 -24.18
N GLY A 54 7.01 6.11 -23.21
CA GLY A 54 7.05 7.19 -22.22
C GLY A 54 6.32 8.46 -22.63
N LYS A 55 5.59 8.45 -23.76
CA LYS A 55 4.72 9.58 -24.12
C LYS A 55 3.48 9.56 -23.23
N GLU A 56 3.19 10.70 -22.61
CA GLU A 56 1.97 10.87 -21.83
C GLU A 56 0.73 10.75 -22.74
N ILE A 57 -0.24 9.95 -22.31
CA ILE A 57 -1.55 9.78 -22.97
C ILE A 57 -2.54 10.78 -22.36
N ALA A 58 -2.62 10.81 -21.02
CA ALA A 58 -3.51 11.67 -20.27
C ALA A 58 -3.10 11.73 -18.78
N HIS A 59 -3.58 12.75 -18.08
CA HIS A 59 -3.48 12.84 -16.63
C HIS A 59 -4.66 13.58 -16.00
N SER A 60 -4.93 13.29 -14.73
CA SER A 60 -5.94 14.01 -13.95
C SER A 60 -5.49 15.43 -13.63
N GLN A 61 -6.33 16.44 -13.90
CA GLN A 61 -6.08 17.82 -13.48
C GLN A 61 -6.29 18.02 -11.97
N THR A 62 -7.29 17.34 -11.42
CA THR A 62 -7.70 17.41 -10.00
C THR A 62 -7.78 16.02 -9.36
N GLY A 63 -7.91 15.98 -8.04
CA GLY A 63 -8.05 14.75 -7.28
C GLY A 63 -8.30 15.06 -5.80
N LYS A 64 -8.65 14.04 -5.02
CA LYS A 64 -8.96 14.12 -3.59
C LYS A 64 -7.89 13.39 -2.77
N ALA A 65 -8.00 13.43 -1.45
CA ALA A 65 -7.06 12.74 -0.56
C ALA A 65 -7.05 11.20 -0.71
N HIS A 66 -8.11 10.61 -1.29
CA HIS A 66 -8.33 9.16 -1.36
C HIS A 66 -8.88 8.70 -2.72
N SER A 67 -8.85 9.57 -3.73
CA SER A 67 -9.37 9.21 -5.04
C SER A 67 -8.86 10.13 -6.12
N THR A 68 -8.57 9.54 -7.26
CA THR A 68 -8.37 10.20 -8.54
C THR A 68 -9.06 9.40 -9.63
N GLN A 69 -9.11 9.92 -10.84
CA GLN A 69 -9.77 9.29 -11.96
C GLN A 69 -9.00 9.53 -13.26
N LEU A 70 -8.88 8.48 -14.08
CA LEU A 70 -8.37 8.63 -15.43
C LEU A 70 -9.31 9.50 -16.26
N PRO A 71 -8.79 10.48 -17.02
CA PRO A 71 -9.62 11.26 -17.94
C PRO A 71 -10.44 10.38 -18.90
N PHE A 72 -11.64 10.85 -19.25
CA PHE A 72 -12.48 10.16 -20.23
C PHE A 72 -12.03 10.45 -21.66
N GLY A 73 -12.40 9.58 -22.61
CA GLY A 73 -12.16 9.79 -24.05
C GLY A 73 -10.80 9.33 -24.55
N TYR A 74 -9.99 8.67 -23.71
CA TYR A 74 -8.69 8.12 -24.09
C TYR A 74 -8.71 6.59 -24.10
N ASN A 75 -7.87 6.02 -24.96
CA ASN A 75 -7.60 4.58 -24.96
C ASN A 75 -6.41 4.28 -24.06
N TYR A 76 -6.65 3.50 -23.01
CA TYR A 76 -5.65 3.10 -22.02
C TYR A 76 -5.18 1.65 -22.19
N LYS A 77 -5.58 0.97 -23.28
CA LYS A 77 -5.08 -0.37 -23.59
C LYS A 77 -3.56 -0.33 -23.68
N ASP A 78 -2.93 -1.24 -22.96
CA ASP A 78 -1.47 -1.39 -22.87
C ASP A 78 -0.73 -0.20 -22.24
N ALA A 79 -1.45 0.80 -21.71
CA ALA A 79 -0.85 1.94 -21.02
C ALA A 79 -0.20 1.53 -19.69
N ILE A 80 0.77 2.33 -19.25
CA ILE A 80 1.36 2.27 -17.92
C ILE A 80 0.72 3.39 -17.10
N ILE A 81 -0.04 3.01 -16.09
CA ILE A 81 -0.74 3.92 -15.19
C ILE A 81 0.11 4.12 -13.94
N THR A 82 0.24 5.37 -13.47
CA THR A 82 0.89 5.68 -12.19
C THR A 82 0.10 6.72 -11.42
N HIS A 83 -0.08 6.48 -10.12
CA HIS A 83 -0.75 7.43 -9.21
C HIS A 83 -0.14 7.41 -7.82
N ASN A 84 -0.33 8.49 -7.06
CA ASN A 84 0.13 8.55 -5.66
C ASN A 84 -0.95 8.16 -4.67
N HIS A 85 -0.51 7.54 -3.58
CA HIS A 85 -1.25 7.39 -2.34
C HIS A 85 -0.64 8.34 -1.31
N PRO A 86 -1.22 9.54 -1.13
CA PRO A 86 -0.68 10.53 -0.19
C PRO A 86 -0.68 9.96 1.23
N ASN A 87 0.18 10.50 2.09
CA ASN A 87 0.34 10.05 3.49
C ASN A 87 -0.91 10.35 4.37
N ARG A 88 -1.95 11.01 3.84
CA ARG A 88 -3.24 11.27 4.53
C ARG A 88 -3.12 11.91 5.93
N GLY A 89 -2.01 12.59 6.24
CA GLY A 89 -1.76 13.12 7.59
C GLY A 89 -1.46 12.05 8.65
N ILE A 90 -1.23 10.79 8.26
CA ILE A 90 -0.93 9.64 9.15
C ILE A 90 0.50 9.73 9.75
N GLY A 91 1.17 10.88 9.61
CA GLY A 91 2.47 11.16 10.21
C GLY A 91 3.52 10.11 9.85
N ASP A 92 4.35 9.75 10.82
CA ASP A 92 5.38 8.71 10.69
C ASP A 92 4.95 7.36 11.27
N THR A 93 3.64 7.03 11.29
CA THR A 93 3.23 5.65 11.60
C THR A 93 3.72 4.69 10.51
N ILE A 94 3.62 3.38 10.76
CA ILE A 94 4.00 2.38 9.76
C ILE A 94 3.16 2.53 8.49
N ALA A 95 1.86 2.82 8.60
CA ALA A 95 1.01 3.11 7.46
C ALA A 95 1.49 4.35 6.71
N GLY A 96 1.96 5.39 7.41
CA GLY A 96 2.48 6.58 6.76
C GLY A 96 3.85 6.42 6.10
N ARG A 97 4.70 5.54 6.66
CA ARG A 97 6.02 5.23 6.07
C ARG A 97 5.91 4.27 4.88
N VAL A 98 5.06 3.26 4.97
CA VAL A 98 4.96 2.23 3.92
C VAL A 98 3.94 2.64 2.85
N GLY A 99 2.86 3.29 3.27
CA GLY A 99 1.68 3.57 2.47
C GLY A 99 0.83 2.34 2.21
N THR A 100 -0.31 2.56 1.55
CA THR A 100 -1.17 1.48 1.06
C THR A 100 -0.73 1.10 -0.35
N ILE A 101 -0.80 -0.19 -0.69
CA ILE A 101 -0.36 -0.73 -1.98
C ILE A 101 -1.31 -0.30 -3.11
N LEU A 102 -2.27 -1.14 -3.47
CA LEU A 102 -3.26 -0.93 -4.51
C LEU A 102 -4.62 -1.18 -3.89
N SER A 103 -5.57 -0.32 -4.20
CA SER A 103 -6.98 -0.50 -3.86
C SER A 103 -7.65 -1.49 -4.82
N GLY A 104 -8.82 -2.01 -4.45
CA GLY A 104 -9.63 -2.79 -5.39
C GLY A 104 -10.03 -1.96 -6.63
N ALA A 105 -10.28 -0.66 -6.46
CA ALA A 105 -10.57 0.23 -7.58
C ALA A 105 -9.38 0.38 -8.53
N ASP A 106 -8.15 0.38 -8.02
CA ASP A 106 -6.93 0.46 -8.83
C ASP A 106 -6.84 -0.78 -9.74
N ILE A 107 -7.03 -1.97 -9.16
CA ILE A 107 -6.98 -3.25 -9.87
C ILE A 107 -8.11 -3.32 -10.92
N PHE A 108 -9.33 -3.01 -10.51
CA PHE A 108 -10.49 -2.99 -11.40
C PHE A 108 -10.26 -2.04 -12.58
N THR A 109 -9.86 -0.79 -12.31
CA THR A 109 -9.62 0.23 -13.35
C THR A 109 -8.56 -0.25 -14.36
N THR A 110 -7.49 -0.87 -13.86
CA THR A 110 -6.41 -1.38 -14.71
C THR A 110 -6.88 -2.52 -15.62
N ILE A 111 -7.72 -3.43 -15.09
CA ILE A 111 -8.29 -4.54 -15.86
C ILE A 111 -9.33 -4.05 -16.87
N ALA A 112 -10.25 -3.17 -16.45
CA ALA A 112 -11.31 -2.60 -17.30
C ALA A 112 -10.73 -1.88 -18.52
N HIS A 113 -9.65 -1.14 -18.32
CA HIS A 113 -8.92 -0.48 -19.40
C HIS A 113 -7.93 -1.38 -20.14
N ASN A 114 -7.73 -2.62 -19.67
CA ASN A 114 -6.70 -3.53 -20.14
C ASN A 114 -5.33 -2.86 -20.26
N ALA A 115 -4.98 -2.06 -19.25
CA ALA A 115 -3.66 -1.44 -19.13
C ALA A 115 -2.58 -2.51 -18.90
N SER A 116 -1.34 -2.20 -19.25
CA SER A 116 -0.21 -3.14 -19.10
C SER A 116 0.34 -3.13 -17.68
N GLU A 117 0.22 -2.01 -16.97
CA GLU A 117 0.74 -1.84 -15.61
C GLU A 117 -0.02 -0.76 -14.85
N ILE A 118 -0.14 -0.95 -13.53
CA ILE A 118 -0.49 0.12 -12.60
C ILE A 118 0.55 0.24 -11.49
N ARG A 119 0.87 1.49 -11.14
CA ARG A 119 1.86 1.84 -10.13
C ARG A 119 1.27 2.74 -9.07
N ALA A 120 1.44 2.36 -7.81
CA ALA A 120 1.02 3.16 -6.66
C ALA A 120 2.24 3.71 -5.91
N VAL A 121 2.29 5.03 -5.80
CA VAL A 121 3.42 5.80 -5.28
C VAL A 121 3.10 6.29 -3.86
N THR A 122 3.80 5.76 -2.87
CA THR A 122 3.62 6.14 -1.44
C THR A 122 4.75 7.05 -0.96
N LYS A 123 4.88 7.36 0.33
CA LYS A 123 6.01 8.17 0.82
C LYS A 123 7.37 7.52 0.52
N ASN A 124 7.52 6.22 0.78
CA ASN A 124 8.82 5.53 0.68
C ASN A 124 8.82 4.32 -0.26
N TYR A 125 7.72 4.03 -0.94
CA TYR A 125 7.63 2.90 -1.85
C TYR A 125 6.96 3.28 -3.18
N THR A 126 7.32 2.56 -4.23
CA THR A 126 6.47 2.43 -5.42
C THR A 126 6.10 0.95 -5.55
N TYR A 127 4.82 0.67 -5.64
CA TYR A 127 4.29 -0.66 -5.94
C TYR A 127 3.93 -0.71 -7.42
N SER A 128 4.16 -1.84 -8.07
CA SER A 128 3.83 -2.06 -9.48
C SER A 128 3.16 -3.41 -9.64
N LEU A 129 2.07 -3.44 -10.40
CA LEU A 129 1.38 -4.65 -10.82
C LEU A 129 1.31 -4.68 -12.34
N LYS A 130 1.99 -5.66 -12.96
CA LYS A 130 2.02 -5.80 -14.41
C LYS A 130 1.12 -6.94 -14.90
N ARG A 131 0.46 -6.69 -16.03
CA ARG A 131 -0.31 -7.68 -16.78
C ARG A 131 0.64 -8.73 -17.36
N PRO A 132 0.34 -10.03 -17.23
CA PRO A 132 1.12 -11.06 -17.90
C PRO A 132 0.82 -11.08 -19.40
N SER A 133 1.68 -11.74 -20.19
CA SER A 133 1.54 -11.82 -21.66
C SER A 133 0.20 -12.40 -22.12
N LYS A 134 -0.36 -13.33 -21.36
CA LYS A 134 -1.68 -13.93 -21.59
C LYS A 134 -2.89 -13.06 -21.20
N GLY A 135 -2.66 -11.81 -20.77
CA GLY A 135 -3.70 -10.90 -20.29
C GLY A 135 -4.03 -11.07 -18.80
N TRP A 136 -4.96 -10.25 -18.27
CA TRP A 136 -5.24 -10.19 -16.83
C TRP A 136 -5.87 -11.47 -16.24
N GLY A 137 -6.40 -12.37 -17.07
CA GLY A 137 -7.04 -13.62 -16.62
C GLY A 137 -8.39 -13.41 -15.91
N LEU A 138 -8.97 -12.23 -16.06
CA LEU A 138 -10.30 -11.84 -15.57
C LEU A 138 -10.97 -10.97 -16.63
N SER A 139 -12.29 -11.16 -16.82
CA SER A 139 -13.10 -10.19 -17.54
C SER A 139 -13.30 -8.93 -16.70
N GLU A 140 -13.78 -7.85 -17.31
CA GLU A 140 -14.17 -6.64 -16.58
C GLU A 140 -15.26 -6.93 -15.53
N SER A 141 -16.25 -7.77 -15.87
CA SER A 141 -17.32 -8.16 -14.95
C SER A 141 -16.78 -8.94 -13.75
N ASP A 142 -15.92 -9.94 -13.98
CA ASP A 142 -15.32 -10.70 -12.87
C ASP A 142 -14.44 -9.81 -12.00
N ALA A 143 -13.70 -8.87 -12.61
CA ALA A 143 -12.91 -7.90 -11.89
C ALA A 143 -13.78 -6.94 -11.06
N TRP A 144 -14.95 -6.55 -11.56
CA TRP A 144 -15.91 -5.75 -10.80
C TRP A 144 -16.44 -6.53 -9.58
N ASP A 145 -16.73 -7.81 -9.74
CA ASP A 145 -17.21 -8.66 -8.65
C ASP A 145 -16.13 -8.89 -7.60
N VAL A 146 -14.87 -9.08 -8.02
CA VAL A 146 -13.74 -9.37 -7.11
C VAL A 146 -13.07 -8.11 -6.54
N PHE A 147 -13.13 -6.95 -7.21
CA PHE A 147 -12.39 -5.75 -6.77
C PHE A 147 -13.21 -4.46 -6.76
N GLY A 148 -14.39 -4.44 -7.38
CA GLY A 148 -15.26 -3.27 -7.49
C GLY A 148 -16.02 -2.92 -6.20
N LYS A 149 -16.99 -2.00 -6.33
CA LYS A 149 -17.65 -1.33 -5.20
C LYS A 149 -18.53 -2.25 -4.34
N LYS A 150 -19.08 -3.34 -4.91
CA LYS A 150 -19.96 -4.27 -4.19
C LYS A 150 -19.21 -5.18 -3.19
N ASN A 151 -17.87 -5.19 -3.19
CA ASN A 151 -17.20 -6.41 -2.77
C ASN A 151 -16.93 -6.57 -1.27
N SER A 152 -17.69 -7.49 -0.68
CA SER A 152 -17.46 -8.02 0.67
C SER A 152 -16.36 -9.09 0.71
N GLN A 153 -16.00 -9.75 -0.40
CA GLN A 153 -14.99 -10.82 -0.41
C GLN A 153 -13.57 -10.28 -0.24
N TRP A 154 -13.13 -9.31 -1.06
CA TRP A 154 -11.83 -8.64 -0.89
C TRP A 154 -11.66 -8.08 0.52
N ARG A 155 -12.70 -7.39 1.03
CA ARG A 155 -12.71 -6.83 2.39
C ARG A 155 -12.65 -7.92 3.47
N ARG A 156 -13.39 -9.01 3.31
CA ARG A 156 -13.35 -10.17 4.22
C ARG A 156 -11.96 -10.81 4.23
N THR A 157 -11.35 -11.04 3.07
CA THR A 157 -9.99 -11.59 2.98
C THR A 157 -8.97 -10.66 3.62
N LEU A 158 -9.08 -9.34 3.40
CA LEU A 158 -8.23 -8.36 4.10
C LEU A 158 -8.36 -8.45 5.62
N GLN A 159 -9.58 -8.52 6.14
CA GLN A 159 -9.82 -8.60 7.59
C GLN A 159 -9.28 -9.91 8.19
N GLN A 160 -9.46 -11.03 7.49
CA GLN A 160 -8.89 -12.32 7.88
C GLN A 160 -7.35 -12.26 7.90
N LYS A 161 -6.72 -11.73 6.85
CA LYS A 161 -5.26 -11.62 6.74
C LYS A 161 -4.68 -10.62 7.73
N GLN A 162 -5.41 -9.56 8.07
CA GLN A 162 -5.02 -8.64 9.14
C GLN A 162 -4.99 -9.38 10.48
N THR A 163 -6.04 -10.14 10.78
CA THR A 163 -6.11 -10.95 12.01
C THR A 163 -4.96 -11.96 12.05
N GLU A 164 -4.73 -12.69 10.96
CA GLU A 164 -3.64 -13.67 10.84
C GLU A 164 -2.27 -13.02 11.05
N TYR A 165 -2.01 -11.87 10.42
CA TYR A 165 -0.76 -11.13 10.54
C TYR A 165 -0.51 -10.65 11.97
N LEU A 166 -1.53 -10.07 12.62
CA LEU A 166 -1.42 -9.57 13.99
C LEU A 166 -1.19 -10.69 15.01
N SER A 167 -1.80 -11.86 14.78
CA SER A 167 -1.59 -13.05 15.60
C SER A 167 -0.19 -13.64 15.39
N LYS A 168 0.21 -13.90 14.14
CA LYS A 168 1.54 -14.51 13.83
C LYS A 168 2.72 -13.63 14.25
N SER A 169 2.56 -12.31 14.23
CA SER A 169 3.63 -11.36 14.63
C SER A 169 3.77 -11.20 16.16
N GLY A 170 2.88 -11.82 16.95
CA GLY A 170 2.81 -11.64 18.41
C GLY A 170 2.41 -10.24 18.86
N ILE A 171 2.08 -9.32 17.93
CA ILE A 171 1.70 -7.94 18.25
C ILE A 171 0.40 -7.94 19.05
N ARG A 172 -0.58 -8.75 18.63
CA ARG A 172 -1.87 -8.86 19.33
C ARG A 172 -1.71 -9.36 20.76
N ASN A 173 -0.87 -10.37 20.98
CA ASN A 173 -0.64 -10.95 22.31
C ASN A 173 -0.02 -9.92 23.26
N ARG A 174 1.04 -9.21 22.83
CA ARG A 174 1.68 -8.16 23.63
C ARG A 174 0.73 -7.01 24.00
N ILE A 175 -0.17 -6.64 23.09
CA ILE A 175 -1.19 -5.61 23.36
C ILE A 175 -2.21 -6.14 24.37
N ASN A 176 -2.71 -7.37 24.18
CA ASN A 176 -3.67 -7.98 25.09
C ASN A 176 -3.11 -8.10 26.52
N GLU A 177 -1.84 -8.47 26.69
CA GLU A 177 -1.17 -8.52 27.99
C GLU A 177 -1.17 -7.15 28.69
N LYS A 178 -0.86 -6.08 27.95
CA LYS A 178 -0.91 -4.71 28.47
C LYS A 178 -2.32 -4.26 28.83
N VAL A 179 -3.32 -4.59 28.00
CA VAL A 179 -4.74 -4.29 28.28
C VAL A 179 -5.20 -5.03 29.53
N LEU A 180 -4.82 -6.30 29.69
CA LEU A 180 -5.12 -7.09 30.89
C LEU A 180 -4.45 -6.49 32.13
N ALA A 181 -3.20 -6.06 32.05
CA ALA A 181 -2.51 -5.37 33.14
C ALA A 181 -3.20 -4.05 33.52
N LEU A 182 -3.60 -3.24 32.53
CA LEU A 182 -4.33 -1.99 32.75
C LEU A 182 -5.70 -2.25 33.40
N ASN A 183 -6.42 -3.29 32.97
CA ASN A 183 -7.69 -3.68 33.56
C ASN A 183 -7.52 -4.12 35.02
N ARG A 184 -6.48 -4.89 35.35
CA ARG A 184 -6.17 -5.24 36.75
C ARG A 184 -5.91 -4.00 37.60
N LYS A 185 -5.15 -3.03 37.08
CA LYS A 185 -4.87 -1.74 37.74
C LYS A 185 -6.15 -0.91 37.95
N ARG A 186 -7.06 -0.90 36.97
CA ARG A 186 -8.37 -0.27 37.12
C ARG A 186 -9.19 -0.94 38.23
N SER A 187 -9.24 -2.27 38.25
CA SER A 187 -9.99 -3.02 39.26
C SER A 187 -9.44 -2.81 40.68
N SER A 188 -8.13 -2.58 40.86
CA SER A 188 -7.59 -2.26 42.19
C SER A 188 -8.10 -0.92 42.74
N PHE A 189 -8.50 0.03 41.90
CA PHE A 189 -9.11 1.29 42.37
C PHE A 189 -10.50 1.10 42.96
N THR A 190 -11.18 0.01 42.58
CA THR A 190 -12.53 -0.31 43.09
C THR A 190 -12.51 -1.29 44.25
N LYS A 191 -11.40 -2.00 44.48
CA LYS A 191 -11.30 -3.07 45.46
C LYS A 191 -10.88 -2.50 46.82
N GLY A 192 -11.77 -2.57 47.81
CA GLY A 192 -11.49 -2.16 49.19
C GLY A 192 -11.87 -0.71 49.55
N GLY A 193 -12.68 -0.02 48.73
CA GLY A 193 -13.22 1.32 49.06
C GLY A 193 -12.20 2.46 49.07
N LYS A 194 -10.94 2.18 48.72
CA LYS A 194 -9.86 3.18 48.71
C LYS A 194 -9.95 4.04 47.44
N VAL A 195 -10.18 5.33 47.60
CA VAL A 195 -10.16 6.29 46.49
C VAL A 195 -8.72 6.41 45.97
N PRO A 196 -8.46 6.21 44.66
CA PRO A 196 -7.12 6.37 44.11
C PRO A 196 -6.67 7.83 44.19
N SER A 197 -5.38 8.03 44.44
CA SER A 197 -4.78 9.36 44.41
C SER A 197 -4.77 9.95 43.00
N ALA A 198 -4.66 11.27 42.90
CA ALA A 198 -4.56 11.97 41.61
C ALA A 198 -3.36 11.49 40.77
N SER A 199 -2.25 11.11 41.41
CA SER A 199 -1.07 10.59 40.71
C SER A 199 -1.30 9.19 40.13
N GLU A 200 -2.04 8.32 40.84
CA GLU A 200 -2.42 6.99 40.35
C GLU A 200 -3.36 7.08 39.14
N VAL A 201 -4.36 7.97 39.21
CA VAL A 201 -5.27 8.24 38.09
C VAL A 201 -4.51 8.83 36.89
N SER A 202 -3.59 9.76 37.12
CA SER A 202 -2.76 10.34 36.06
C SER A 202 -1.83 9.31 35.41
N SER A 203 -1.21 8.42 36.20
CA SER A 203 -0.42 7.28 35.68
C SER A 203 -1.28 6.34 34.83
N TYR A 204 -2.47 5.98 35.33
CA TYR A 204 -3.42 5.13 34.61
C TYR A 204 -3.80 5.73 33.25
N ASN A 205 -4.16 7.02 33.22
CA ASN A 205 -4.55 7.70 31.99
C ASN A 205 -3.39 7.75 30.97
N ARG A 206 -2.16 7.98 31.42
CA ARG A 206 -0.97 7.94 30.55
C ARG A 206 -0.76 6.56 29.92
N GLU A 207 -0.83 5.50 30.73
CA GLU A 207 -0.71 4.12 30.24
C GLU A 207 -1.85 3.74 29.29
N ALA A 208 -3.08 4.13 29.59
CA ALA A 208 -4.24 3.90 28.74
C ALA A 208 -4.07 4.57 27.36
N ASN A 209 -3.62 5.84 27.35
CA ASN A 209 -3.33 6.57 26.12
C ASN A 209 -2.20 5.92 25.31
N GLU A 210 -1.14 5.43 25.97
CA GLU A 210 -0.05 4.73 25.29
C GLU A 210 -0.53 3.40 24.67
N ILE A 211 -1.34 2.63 25.40
CA ILE A 211 -1.92 1.37 24.90
C ILE A 211 -2.82 1.66 23.71
N GLN A 212 -3.68 2.69 23.79
CA GLN A 212 -4.54 3.09 22.68
C GLN A 212 -3.72 3.45 21.43
N LYS A 213 -2.64 4.20 21.59
CA LYS A 213 -1.72 4.52 20.48
C LYS A 213 -1.12 3.26 19.86
N ARG A 214 -0.67 2.30 20.68
CA ARG A 214 -0.10 1.02 20.21
C ARG A 214 -1.13 0.16 19.50
N VAL A 215 -2.39 0.16 19.94
CA VAL A 215 -3.51 -0.51 19.26
C VAL A 215 -3.71 0.07 17.86
N THR A 216 -3.75 1.39 17.74
CA THR A 216 -3.87 2.08 16.44
C THR A 216 -2.72 1.72 15.52
N GLU A 217 -1.46 1.82 16.00
CA GLU A 217 -0.27 1.47 15.21
C GLU A 217 -0.25 0.00 14.78
N ALA A 218 -0.70 -0.91 15.64
CA ALA A 218 -0.82 -2.32 15.31
C ALA A 218 -1.85 -2.54 14.21
N ASN A 219 -3.04 -1.96 14.32
CA ASN A 219 -4.09 -2.06 13.32
C ASN A 219 -3.60 -1.54 11.95
N ASP A 220 -2.92 -0.39 11.95
CA ASP A 220 -2.28 0.18 10.76
C ASP A 220 -1.29 -0.78 10.11
N ARG A 221 -0.38 -1.35 10.91
CA ARG A 221 0.61 -2.32 10.43
C ARG A 221 -0.06 -3.59 9.89
N GLY A 222 -1.09 -4.07 10.57
CA GLY A 222 -1.89 -5.20 10.15
C GLY A 222 -2.57 -4.94 8.82
N ASN A 223 -3.16 -3.75 8.62
CA ASN A 223 -3.81 -3.35 7.38
C ASN A 223 -2.84 -3.36 6.19
N VAL A 224 -1.69 -2.69 6.34
CA VAL A 224 -0.67 -2.63 5.28
C VAL A 224 -0.11 -4.02 4.97
N GLY A 225 0.18 -4.81 6.01
CA GLY A 225 0.67 -6.17 5.86
C GLY A 225 -0.32 -7.08 5.15
N ALA A 226 -1.59 -7.04 5.57
CA ALA A 226 -2.68 -7.82 4.99
C ALA A 226 -2.89 -7.49 3.51
N GLN A 227 -2.99 -6.21 3.16
CA GLN A 227 -3.15 -5.79 1.76
C GLN A 227 -2.05 -6.33 0.87
N TYR A 228 -0.79 -6.26 1.30
CA TYR A 228 0.31 -6.79 0.53
C TYR A 228 0.24 -8.32 0.36
N GLN A 229 -0.14 -9.06 1.41
CA GLN A 229 -0.26 -10.52 1.31
C GLN A 229 -1.42 -10.94 0.41
N VAL A 230 -2.57 -10.28 0.52
CA VAL A 230 -3.71 -10.53 -0.36
C VAL A 230 -3.33 -10.26 -1.82
N MET A 231 -2.63 -9.14 -2.09
CA MET A 231 -2.14 -8.86 -3.43
C MET A 231 -1.17 -9.92 -3.95
N LYS A 232 -0.30 -10.47 -3.11
CA LYS A 232 0.57 -11.58 -3.50
C LYS A 232 -0.21 -12.86 -3.85
N GLU A 233 -1.25 -13.17 -3.09
CA GLU A 233 -2.10 -14.35 -3.35
C GLU A 233 -2.83 -14.22 -4.69
N TYR A 234 -3.41 -13.05 -4.98
CA TYR A 234 -4.04 -12.78 -6.27
C TYR A 234 -3.02 -12.74 -7.42
N ALA A 235 -1.86 -12.11 -7.22
CA ALA A 235 -0.80 -12.10 -8.21
C ALA A 235 -0.33 -13.53 -8.55
N LYS A 236 -0.19 -14.40 -7.55
CA LYS A 236 0.10 -15.82 -7.77
C LYS A 236 -1.03 -16.52 -8.52
N LYS A 237 -2.29 -16.32 -8.10
CA LYS A 237 -3.47 -16.95 -8.69
C LYS A 237 -3.62 -16.64 -10.19
N TYR A 238 -3.46 -15.38 -10.56
CA TYR A 238 -3.69 -14.91 -11.93
C TYR A 238 -2.39 -14.77 -12.76
N GLY A 239 -1.23 -15.00 -12.15
CA GLY A 239 0.07 -14.87 -12.80
C GLY A 239 0.51 -13.43 -13.02
N TRP A 240 0.00 -12.48 -12.24
CA TRP A 240 0.41 -11.07 -12.32
C TRP A 240 1.81 -10.87 -11.72
N ASN A 241 2.55 -9.90 -12.24
CA ASN A 241 3.85 -9.55 -11.70
C ASN A 241 3.71 -8.40 -10.70
N LEU A 242 3.65 -8.74 -9.41
CA LEU A 242 3.64 -7.77 -8.32
C LEU A 242 5.07 -7.51 -7.84
N THR A 243 5.50 -6.25 -7.92
CA THR A 243 6.80 -5.79 -7.42
C THR A 243 6.65 -4.56 -6.54
N ARG A 244 7.66 -4.30 -5.71
CA ARG A 244 7.78 -3.05 -4.97
C ARG A 244 9.23 -2.61 -4.92
N LYS A 245 9.46 -1.32 -5.02
CA LYS A 245 10.75 -0.70 -4.73
C LYS A 245 10.63 0.24 -3.54
N ARG A 246 11.69 0.30 -2.73
CA ARG A 246 11.83 1.36 -1.72
C ARG A 246 12.44 2.57 -2.43
N THR A 247 11.82 3.72 -2.28
CA THR A 247 12.35 4.98 -2.78
C THR A 247 13.43 5.45 -1.79
N SER A 248 14.60 5.78 -2.33
CA SER A 248 15.74 6.34 -1.59
C SER A 248 15.44 7.73 -1.08
#